data_AF-A0A174T2X3-F1
#
_entry.id   AF-A0A174T2X3-F1
#
_cell.length_a   1.000
_cell.length_b   1.000
_cell.length_c   1.000
_cell.angle_alpha   90.00
_cell.angle_beta   90.00
_cell.angle_gamma   90.00
#
_symmetry.space_group_name_H-M   'P 1'
#
loop_
_entity.id
_entity.type
_entity.pdbx_description
1 polymer ?
#
loop_
_entity_poly.entity_id
_entity_poly.type
_entity_poly.pdbx_seq_one_letter_code
_entity_poly.pdbx_strand_id
1 'polypeptide(L)'
;MENTLRHQQPYTDFSRIIRVKSEYIKEGQKIMDDKKVARINELYHKSKAEGLTPEELKEQQILRKEYIDSFKRNLRGQLNNISIKEKDGSITNLGEKFGNKKGN
;
A
#
# COMPACT_ATOMS: atom_id res chain seq x y z
N MET A 1 -33.84 -13.90 12.55
CA MET A 1 -32.68 -13.79 13.45
C MET A 1 -31.53 -14.56 12.81
N GLU A 2 -30.59 -13.88 12.16
CA GLU A 2 -29.19 -14.29 12.16
C GLU A 2 -28.36 -13.01 12.04
N ASN A 3 -27.76 -12.67 13.18
CA ASN A 3 -26.95 -11.50 13.41
C ASN A 3 -25.57 -11.76 12.80
N THR A 4 -25.37 -11.44 11.53
CA THR A 4 -24.06 -11.55 10.86
C THR A 4 -23.18 -10.34 11.21
N LEU A 5 -22.89 -10.20 12.51
CA LEU A 5 -21.71 -9.51 13.03
C LEU A 5 -20.45 -10.32 12.69
N ARG A 6 -20.16 -10.51 11.39
CA ARG A 6 -18.82 -10.92 10.96
C ARG A 6 -18.01 -9.66 10.69
N HIS A 7 -17.61 -9.07 11.82
CA HIS A 7 -16.43 -8.21 12.00
C HIS A 7 -16.08 -7.31 10.82
N GLN A 8 -16.47 -6.04 10.95
CA GLN A 8 -15.69 -4.93 10.41
C GLN A 8 -14.22 -5.11 10.84
N GLN A 9 -13.40 -5.66 9.95
CA GLN A 9 -11.96 -5.38 9.95
C GLN A 9 -11.77 -4.22 8.96
N PRO A 10 -11.53 -2.98 9.45
CA PRO A 10 -11.49 -1.80 8.61
C PRO A 10 -10.26 -1.86 7.71
N TYR A 11 -10.45 -1.79 6.39
CA TYR A 11 -9.41 -1.57 5.38
C TYR A 11 -8.10 -2.39 5.54
N THR A 12 -8.14 -3.70 5.29
CA THR A 12 -6.90 -4.50 5.24
C THR A 12 -6.78 -5.44 4.05
N ASP A 13 -7.65 -5.34 3.03
CA ASP A 13 -7.48 -6.13 1.80
C ASP A 13 -6.56 -5.40 0.80
N PHE A 14 -5.26 -5.36 1.14
CA PHE A 14 -4.19 -4.82 0.28
C PHE A 14 -4.13 -5.48 -1.11
N SER A 15 -4.78 -6.63 -1.30
CA SER A 15 -4.84 -7.32 -2.60
C SER A 15 -5.58 -6.53 -3.67
N ARG A 16 -6.57 -5.70 -3.29
CA ARG A 16 -7.28 -4.82 -4.25
C ARG A 16 -6.39 -3.71 -4.80
N ILE A 17 -5.43 -3.22 -4.00
CA ILE A 17 -4.48 -2.19 -4.45
C ILE A 17 -3.49 -2.77 -5.47
N ILE A 18 -3.09 -4.04 -5.32
CA ILE A 18 -2.17 -4.69 -6.28
C ILE A 18 -2.89 -5.08 -7.57
N ARG A 19 -4.11 -5.64 -7.49
CA ARG A 19 -4.90 -6.04 -8.67
C ARG A 19 -5.27 -4.86 -9.58
N VAL A 20 -5.58 -3.69 -9.01
CA VAL A 20 -5.92 -2.50 -9.80
C VAL A 20 -4.68 -1.85 -10.42
N LYS A 21 -3.46 -2.07 -9.88
CA LYS A 21 -2.24 -1.45 -10.43
C LYS A 21 -1.58 -2.23 -11.56
N SER A 22 -1.75 -3.54 -11.67
CA SER A 22 -1.11 -4.31 -12.75
C SER A 22 -1.65 -3.96 -14.15
N GLU A 23 -2.85 -3.39 -14.24
CA GLU A 23 -3.47 -2.96 -15.51
C GLU A 23 -3.16 -1.49 -15.88
N TYR A 24 -2.59 -0.69 -14.96
CA TYR A 24 -2.42 0.77 -15.12
C TYR A 24 -0.97 1.27 -15.00
N ILE A 25 0.03 0.39 -14.90
CA ILE A 25 1.44 0.80 -14.90
C ILE A 25 1.99 0.64 -16.33
N LYS A 26 1.62 1.57 -17.21
CA LYS A 26 2.48 1.95 -18.33
C LYS A 26 3.51 2.93 -17.77
N GLU A 27 4.79 2.55 -17.84
CA GLU A 27 5.97 3.39 -17.69
C GLU A 27 5.88 4.57 -16.70
N GLY A 28 6.30 4.40 -15.44
CA GLY A 28 6.50 5.60 -14.61
C GLY A 28 7.03 5.40 -13.20
N GLN A 29 6.55 4.40 -12.44
CA GLN A 29 6.92 4.30 -11.02
C GLN A 29 7.02 2.87 -10.52
N LYS A 30 8.23 2.30 -10.59
CA LYS A 30 8.56 1.01 -9.98
C LYS A 30 8.66 1.18 -8.46
N ILE A 31 7.68 0.63 -7.74
CA ILE A 31 7.63 0.69 -6.27
C ILE A 31 8.57 -0.35 -5.63
N MET A 32 8.71 -1.53 -6.22
CA MET A 32 9.58 -2.61 -5.77
C MET A 32 9.96 -3.49 -6.98
N ASP A 33 10.91 -4.40 -6.81
CA ASP A 33 11.19 -5.41 -7.83
C ASP A 33 9.94 -6.23 -8.21
N ASP A 34 9.75 -6.44 -9.51
CA ASP A 34 8.56 -7.08 -10.07
C ASP A 34 8.44 -8.55 -9.60
N LYS A 35 9.57 -9.24 -9.38
CA LYS A 35 9.58 -10.61 -8.84
C LYS A 35 9.05 -10.65 -7.41
N LYS A 36 9.41 -9.66 -6.58
CA LYS A 36 8.91 -9.56 -5.21
C LYS A 36 7.41 -9.27 -5.17
N VAL A 37 6.92 -8.42 -6.07
CA VAL A 37 5.48 -8.14 -6.20
C VAL A 37 4.72 -9.39 -6.66
N ALA A 38 5.24 -10.12 -7.65
CA ALA A 38 4.68 -11.39 -8.08
C ALA A 38 4.62 -12.40 -6.91
N ARG A 39 5.69 -12.50 -6.13
CA ARG A 39 5.73 -13.38 -4.94
C ARG A 39 4.70 -13.03 -3.88
N ILE A 40 4.46 -11.73 -3.62
CA ILE A 40 3.38 -11.28 -2.72
C ILE A 40 2.01 -11.78 -3.21
N ASN A 41 1.77 -11.74 -4.53
CA ASN A 41 0.52 -12.19 -5.13
C ASN A 41 0.36 -13.71 -5.06
N GLU A 42 1.42 -14.47 -5.34
CA GLU A 42 1.43 -15.93 -5.18
C GLU A 42 1.06 -16.33 -3.74
N LEU A 43 1.74 -15.76 -2.75
CA LEU A 43 1.47 -16.00 -1.32
C LEU A 43 0.05 -15.58 -0.93
N TYR A 44 -0.49 -14.54 -1.57
CA TYR A 44 -1.88 -14.13 -1.33
C TYR A 44 -2.87 -15.16 -1.86
N HIS A 45 -2.71 -15.63 -3.10
CA HIS A 45 -3.58 -16.65 -3.68
C HIS A 45 -3.50 -17.96 -2.90
N LYS A 46 -2.28 -18.37 -2.51
CA LYS A 46 -2.05 -19.54 -1.67
C LYS A 46 -2.76 -19.42 -0.31
N SER A 47 -2.62 -18.27 0.35
CA SER A 47 -3.33 -17.98 1.60
C SER A 47 -4.85 -18.07 1.51
N LYS A 48 -5.44 -17.82 0.33
CA LYS A 48 -6.89 -17.88 0.10
C LYS A 48 -7.37 -19.27 -0.26
N ALA A 49 -6.55 -20.05 -0.97
CA ALA A 49 -6.91 -21.39 -1.42
C ALA A 49 -6.71 -22.44 -0.31
N GLU A 50 -5.49 -22.51 0.23
CA GLU A 50 -5.06 -23.60 1.12
C GLU A 50 -4.46 -23.11 2.45
N GLY A 51 -4.19 -21.81 2.57
CA GLY A 51 -3.51 -21.23 3.72
C GLY A 51 -2.01 -21.07 3.49
N LEU A 52 -1.29 -20.54 4.48
CA LEU A 52 0.17 -20.36 4.43
C LEU A 52 0.83 -21.13 5.56
N THR A 53 2.02 -21.66 5.29
CA THR A 53 2.87 -22.16 6.36
C THR A 53 3.39 -20.98 7.22
N PRO A 54 3.87 -21.24 8.44
CA PRO A 54 4.46 -20.20 9.29
C PRO A 54 5.63 -19.45 8.62
N GLU A 55 6.41 -20.14 7.80
CA GLU A 55 7.54 -19.59 7.04
C GLU A 55 7.05 -18.65 5.95
N GLU A 56 6.04 -19.08 5.20
CA GLU A 56 5.44 -18.30 4.11
C GLU A 56 4.69 -17.07 4.63
N LEU A 57 4.08 -17.17 5.81
CA LEU A 57 3.47 -16.04 6.48
C LEU A 57 4.52 -14.99 6.86
N LYS A 58 5.67 -15.41 7.41
CA LYS A 58 6.79 -14.51 7.70
C LYS A 58 7.34 -13.88 6.43
N GLU A 59 7.53 -14.66 5.37
CA GLU A 59 7.95 -14.16 4.05
C GLU A 59 6.99 -13.09 3.53
N GLN A 60 5.68 -13.37 3.55
CA GLN A 60 4.66 -12.44 3.11
C GLN A 60 4.68 -11.13 3.91
N GLN A 61 4.86 -11.21 5.24
CA GLN A 61 4.94 -10.02 6.10
C GLN A 61 6.16 -9.15 5.76
N ILE A 62 7.32 -9.76 5.56
CA ILE A 62 8.56 -9.05 5.18
C ILE A 62 8.37 -8.34 3.84
N LEU A 63 7.87 -9.07 2.83
CA LEU A 63 7.66 -8.52 1.49
C LEU A 63 6.62 -7.39 1.49
N ARG A 64 5.52 -7.54 2.25
CA ARG A 64 4.50 -6.49 2.37
C ARG A 64 5.04 -5.24 3.07
N LYS A 65 5.87 -5.40 4.09
CA LYS A 65 6.51 -4.28 4.78
C LYS A 65 7.41 -3.50 3.80
N GLU A 66 8.26 -4.22 3.06
CA GLU A 66 9.14 -3.62 2.06
C GLU A 66 8.35 -2.85 0.99
N TYR A 67 7.26 -3.43 0.48
CA TYR A 67 6.39 -2.77 -0.49
C TYR A 67 5.78 -1.47 0.08
N ILE A 68 5.24 -1.52 1.30
CA ILE A 68 4.62 -0.36 1.96
C ILE A 68 5.64 0.75 2.18
N ASP A 69 6.86 0.40 2.61
CA ASP A 69 7.91 1.39 2.86
C ASP A 69 8.34 2.06 1.56
N SER A 70 8.52 1.31 0.49
CA SER A 70 8.82 1.87 -0.83
C SER A 70 7.68 2.71 -1.38
N PHE A 71 6.44 2.26 -1.21
CA PHE A 71 5.25 3.02 -1.61
C PHE A 71 5.16 4.35 -0.85
N LYS A 72 5.37 4.34 0.47
CA LYS A 72 5.37 5.56 1.30
C LYS A 72 6.48 6.52 0.88
N ARG A 73 7.69 6.03 0.58
CA ARG A 73 8.79 6.87 0.08
C ARG A 73 8.42 7.54 -1.23
N ASN A 74 7.89 6.77 -2.18
CA ASN A 74 7.47 7.28 -3.47
C ASN A 74 6.34 8.32 -3.33
N LEU A 75 5.31 8.03 -2.52
CA LEU A 75 4.20 8.94 -2.26
C LEU A 75 4.66 10.26 -1.62
N ARG A 76 5.58 10.21 -0.64
CA ARG A 76 6.17 11.42 -0.05
C ARG A 76 6.87 12.28 -1.10
N GLY A 77 7.65 11.65 -2.00
CA GLY A 77 8.29 12.36 -3.11
C GLY A 77 7.29 13.04 -4.03
N GLN A 78 6.14 12.42 -4.31
CA GLN A 78 5.06 13.04 -5.08
C GLN A 78 4.45 14.23 -4.33
N LEU A 79 4.09 14.04 -3.05
CA LEU A 79 3.44 15.10 -2.25
C LEU A 79 4.33 16.34 -2.08
N ASN A 80 5.65 16.17 -1.96
CA ASN A 80 6.60 17.29 -1.88
C ASN A 80 6.51 18.24 -3.08
N ASN A 81 6.08 17.74 -4.24
CA ASN A 81 5.97 18.52 -5.47
C ASN A 81 4.55 19.03 -5.74
N ILE A 82 3.60 18.80 -4.81
CA ILE A 82 2.21 19.23 -4.95
C ILE A 82 1.92 20.33 -3.93
N SER A 83 1.46 21.47 -4.43
CA SER A 83 0.95 22.58 -3.62
C SER A 83 -0.51 22.83 -3.96
N ILE A 84 -1.34 22.98 -2.92
CA ILE A 84 -2.76 23.33 -3.06
C ILE A 84 -2.92 24.83 -2.79
N LYS A 85 -3.62 25.53 -3.69
CA LYS A 85 -4.13 26.87 -3.42
C LYS A 85 -5.50 26.76 -2.74
N GLU A 86 -5.57 27.21 -1.51
CA GLU A 86 -6.78 27.15 -0.68
C GLU A 86 -7.77 28.27 -1.09
N LYS A 87 -9.01 28.18 -0.61
CA LYS A 87 -10.08 29.15 -0.94
C LYS A 87 -9.76 30.58 -0.47
N ASP A 88 -8.96 30.72 0.58
CA ASP A 88 -8.49 32.00 1.12
C ASP A 88 -7.28 32.58 0.36
N GLY A 89 -6.79 31.88 -0.67
CA GLY A 89 -5.64 32.27 -1.47
C GLY A 89 -4.28 31.83 -0.92
N SER A 90 -4.23 31.21 0.26
CA SER A 90 -3.00 30.64 0.82
C SER A 90 -2.53 29.42 0.01
N ILE A 91 -1.23 29.13 0.07
CA ILE A 91 -0.61 27.99 -0.62
C ILE A 91 -0.13 27.01 0.44
N THR A 92 -0.64 25.78 0.37
CA THR A 92 -0.24 24.68 1.26
C THR A 92 0.56 23.65 0.46
N ASN A 93 1.85 23.46 0.80
CA ASN A 93 2.63 22.34 0.28
C ASN A 93 2.22 21.04 0.98
N LEU A 94 1.84 20.02 0.20
CA LEU A 94 1.35 18.76 0.76
C LEU A 94 2.45 17.90 1.38
N GLY A 95 3.66 17.97 0.84
CA GLY A 95 4.82 17.31 1.40
C GLY A 95 5.18 17.84 2.78
N GLU A 96 5.15 19.15 3.00
CA GLU A 96 5.45 19.74 4.31
C GLU A 96 4.33 19.43 5.32
N LYS A 97 3.07 19.56 4.91
CA LYS A 97 1.89 19.33 5.77
C LYS A 97 1.78 17.88 6.24
N PHE A 98 2.10 16.91 5.38
CA PHE A 98 1.92 15.48 5.68
C PHE A 98 3.23 14.70 5.85
N GLY A 99 4.37 15.26 5.45
CA GLY A 99 5.68 14.61 5.50
C GLY A 99 6.38 14.66 6.86
N ASN A 100 6.08 15.67 7.70
CA ASN A 100 6.81 15.95 8.94
C ASN A 100 6.19 15.39 10.23
N LYS A 101 5.35 14.36 10.17
CA LYS A 101 5.06 13.58 11.39
C LYS A 101 6.30 12.74 11.74
N LYS A 102 7.18 13.31 12.57
CA LYS A 102 8.16 12.53 13.36
C LYS A 102 7.40 11.35 13.95
N GLY A 103 7.68 10.15 13.45
CA GLY A 103 7.19 8.93 14.08
C GLY A 103 7.90 8.82 15.42
N ASN A 104 7.14 8.98 16.51
CA ASN A 104 7.53 8.42 17.80
C ASN A 104 7.38 6.90 17.74
#